data_AF-A0A9E6BA80-F1
#
_entry.id   AF-A0A9E6BA80-F1
#
_cell.length_a   1.000
_cell.length_b   1.000
_cell.length_c   1.000
_cell.angle_alpha   90.00
_cell.angle_beta   90.00
_cell.angle_gamma   90.00
#
_symmetry.space_group_name_H-M   'P 1'
#
loop_
_entity.id
_entity.type
_entity.pdbx_description
1 polymer ?
#
loop_
_entity_poly.entity_id
_entity_poly.type
_entity_poly.pdbx_seq_one_letter_code
_entity_poly.pdbx_strand_id
1 'polypeptide(L)'
;MTVQNKRSPKSRTRSDDRGAAASGARTDIGWGLGAESDGDDLFVRRVLFYGIVAVLGCLGAWFMITTVGGGAPPHILSAAAGDAAPALHTIVLQDFEKARADDWLKVARSGQMQSLAGGHELRVMDLSTGRCALCVGRFDDPTEPRVAALLEGFAAYSLPNGSRPFEHARLMPIAR
;
A
#
# COMPACT_ATOMS: atom_id res chain seq x y z
N MET A 1 -32.48 52.68 -49.17
CA MET A 1 -32.64 52.59 -50.64
C MET A 1 -32.41 51.15 -51.06
N THR A 2 -33.38 50.60 -51.78
CA THR A 2 -33.54 49.20 -52.17
C THR A 2 -33.06 49.02 -53.60
N VAL A 3 -32.20 48.04 -53.93
CA VAL A 3 -32.07 47.40 -55.27
C VAL A 3 -31.39 46.03 -55.07
N GLN A 4 -32.10 44.93 -54.81
CA GLN A 4 -32.62 43.94 -55.76
C GLN A 4 -31.88 43.74 -57.11
N ASN A 5 -31.21 42.58 -57.19
CA ASN A 5 -31.54 41.46 -58.10
C ASN A 5 -31.09 41.52 -59.58
N LYS A 6 -30.35 40.48 -60.02
CA LYS A 6 -30.43 39.83 -61.37
C LYS A 6 -29.48 38.61 -61.38
N ARG A 7 -30.01 37.40 -61.16
CA ARG A 7 -30.44 36.38 -62.15
C ARG A 7 -29.30 35.52 -62.75
N SER A 8 -29.36 34.23 -62.41
CA SER A 8 -28.71 33.05 -63.02
C SER A 8 -29.04 32.86 -64.52
N PRO A 9 -28.46 31.87 -65.24
CA PRO A 9 -29.06 30.51 -65.25
C PRO A 9 -28.15 29.29 -65.54
N LYS A 10 -28.64 28.11 -65.09
CA LYS A 10 -28.66 26.74 -65.73
C LYS A 10 -27.41 26.18 -66.41
N SER A 11 -26.96 24.95 -66.16
CA SER A 11 -27.64 23.63 -66.34
C SER A 11 -26.62 22.54 -65.89
N ARG A 12 -26.93 21.51 -65.08
CA ARG A 12 -27.79 20.32 -65.21
C ARG A 12 -27.24 19.21 -66.12
N THR A 13 -26.68 18.16 -65.50
CA THR A 13 -26.80 16.73 -65.87
C THR A 13 -26.51 15.91 -64.59
N ARG A 14 -27.51 15.20 -64.02
CA ARG A 14 -27.86 13.76 -64.21
C ARG A 14 -26.81 12.82 -63.58
N SER A 15 -27.09 11.77 -62.82
CA SER A 15 -28.29 11.19 -62.19
C SER A 15 -27.79 10.14 -61.17
N ASP A 16 -28.53 10.02 -60.08
CA ASP A 16 -28.84 8.82 -59.28
C ASP A 16 -28.11 7.50 -59.59
N ASP A 17 -27.54 6.88 -58.55
CA ASP A 17 -28.10 5.62 -58.03
C ASP A 17 -27.59 5.24 -56.61
N ARG A 18 -28.55 5.24 -55.67
CA ARG A 18 -28.89 4.25 -54.63
C ARG A 18 -27.84 3.66 -53.65
N GLY A 19 -28.25 3.69 -52.38
CA GLY A 19 -27.99 2.64 -51.37
C GLY A 19 -27.04 3.09 -50.26
N ALA A 20 -27.49 3.74 -49.18
CA ALA A 20 -28.12 3.13 -48.00
C ALA A 20 -27.25 2.08 -47.27
N ALA A 21 -26.90 2.43 -46.03
CA ALA A 21 -26.32 1.60 -44.95
C ALA A 21 -24.87 1.11 -45.20
N ALA A 22 -23.96 1.09 -44.24
CA ALA A 22 -24.08 1.14 -42.81
C ALA A 22 -22.80 1.73 -42.21
N SER A 23 -22.96 2.32 -41.03
CA SER A 23 -21.89 2.63 -40.09
C SER A 23 -20.90 1.46 -39.96
N GLY A 24 -19.66 1.69 -40.38
CA GLY A 24 -18.55 0.79 -40.15
C GLY A 24 -17.35 1.61 -39.73
N ALA A 25 -17.05 1.59 -38.44
CA ALA A 25 -15.92 2.26 -37.84
C ALA A 25 -14.60 1.89 -38.54
N ARG A 26 -13.87 2.90 -38.99
CA ARG A 26 -12.41 2.85 -39.08
C ARG A 26 -11.88 4.26 -38.91
N THR A 27 -11.67 4.64 -37.65
CA THR A 27 -10.71 5.68 -37.31
C THR A 27 -9.33 5.12 -37.63
N ASP A 28 -8.83 5.43 -38.82
CA ASP A 28 -7.41 5.34 -39.13
C ASP A 28 -6.69 6.38 -38.24
N ILE A 29 -6.29 5.94 -37.05
CA ILE A 29 -5.29 6.65 -36.25
C ILE A 29 -3.96 6.38 -36.94
N GLY A 30 -3.61 7.26 -37.88
CA GLY A 30 -2.29 7.33 -38.48
C GLY A 30 -1.26 7.65 -37.40
N TRP A 31 -0.72 6.61 -36.76
CA TRP A 31 0.57 6.71 -36.09
C TRP A 31 1.62 6.75 -37.20
N GLY A 32 2.10 7.95 -37.49
CA GLY A 32 3.30 8.14 -38.29
C GLY A 32 4.48 7.51 -37.58
N LEU A 33 4.67 6.21 -37.78
CA LEU A 33 5.95 5.54 -37.59
C LEU A 33 6.58 5.48 -38.97
N GLY A 34 7.39 6.50 -39.24
CA GLY A 34 8.36 6.44 -40.32
C GLY A 34 9.18 5.16 -40.16
N ALA A 35 9.21 4.39 -41.24
CA ALA A 35 10.18 3.34 -41.42
C ALA A 35 11.57 3.99 -41.43
N GLU A 36 12.33 3.85 -40.34
CA GLU A 36 13.80 3.96 -40.35
C GLU A 36 14.38 3.49 -38.99
N SER A 37 15.16 2.41 -39.06
CA SER A 37 15.89 1.67 -38.01
C SER A 37 15.14 0.59 -37.20
N ASP A 38 14.60 -0.41 -37.89
CA ASP A 38 14.14 -1.69 -37.29
C ASP A 38 15.28 -2.52 -36.64
N GLY A 39 16.55 -2.21 -36.94
CA GLY A 39 17.71 -2.98 -36.47
C GLY A 39 18.21 -2.58 -35.09
N ASP A 40 18.29 -1.28 -34.82
CA ASP A 40 18.85 -0.76 -33.56
C ASP A 40 17.86 -0.89 -32.41
N ASP A 41 16.56 -0.76 -32.68
CA ASP A 41 15.51 -0.79 -31.67
C ASP A 41 15.33 -2.20 -31.06
N LEU A 42 15.51 -3.24 -31.87
CA LEU A 42 15.55 -4.63 -31.39
C LEU A 42 16.78 -4.93 -30.54
N PHE A 43 17.95 -4.38 -30.92
CA PHE A 43 19.18 -4.56 -30.16
C PHE A 43 19.11 -3.82 -28.82
N VAL A 44 18.69 -2.56 -28.81
CA VAL A 44 18.49 -1.75 -27.59
C VAL A 44 17.47 -2.40 -26.66
N ARG A 45 16.33 -2.87 -27.20
CA ARG A 45 15.30 -3.55 -26.41
C ARG A 45 15.80 -4.87 -25.82
N ARG A 46 16.64 -5.60 -26.55
CA ARG A 46 17.24 -6.85 -26.07
C ARG A 46 18.28 -6.60 -24.98
N VAL A 47 19.14 -5.58 -25.14
CA VAL A 47 20.10 -5.16 -24.12
C VAL A 47 19.38 -4.67 -22.87
N LEU A 48 18.32 -3.89 -23.02
CA LEU A 48 17.51 -3.38 -21.90
C LEU A 48 16.79 -4.53 -21.17
N PHE A 49 16.26 -5.50 -21.89
CA PHE A 49 15.65 -6.70 -21.29
C PHE A 49 16.68 -7.50 -20.49
N TYR A 50 17.85 -7.79 -21.07
CA TYR A 50 18.92 -8.49 -20.35
C TYR A 50 19.43 -7.69 -19.15
N GLY A 51 19.51 -6.37 -19.26
CA GLY A 51 19.86 -5.48 -18.14
C GLY A 51 18.87 -5.59 -16.99
N ILE A 52 17.57 -5.52 -17.27
CA ILE A 52 16.52 -5.65 -16.24
C ILE A 52 16.54 -7.05 -15.61
N VAL A 53 16.66 -8.11 -16.41
CA VAL A 53 16.71 -9.49 -15.90
C VAL A 53 17.96 -9.72 -15.04
N ALA A 54 19.11 -9.16 -15.44
CA ALA A 54 20.34 -9.23 -14.65
C ALA A 54 20.19 -8.49 -13.31
N VAL A 55 19.57 -7.30 -13.31
CA VAL A 55 19.30 -6.54 -12.08
C VAL A 55 18.34 -7.30 -11.17
N LEU A 56 17.25 -7.88 -11.71
CA LEU A 56 16.32 -8.71 -10.94
C LEU A 56 16.99 -9.98 -10.39
N GLY A 57 17.85 -10.63 -11.17
CA GLY A 57 18.65 -11.77 -10.72
C GLY A 57 19.61 -11.40 -9.61
N CYS A 58 20.30 -10.25 -9.72
CA CYS A 58 21.18 -9.73 -8.68
C CYS A 58 20.41 -9.35 -7.41
N LEU A 59 19.24 -8.73 -7.53
CA LEU A 59 18.38 -8.42 -6.39
C LEU A 59 17.82 -9.69 -5.73
N GLY A 60 17.45 -10.69 -6.52
CA GLY A 60 17.00 -12.00 -6.01
C GLY A 60 18.12 -12.77 -5.30
N ALA A 61 19.33 -12.77 -5.88
CA ALA A 61 20.51 -13.37 -5.26
C ALA A 61 20.91 -12.64 -3.97
N TRP A 62 20.88 -11.30 -3.97
CA TRP A 62 21.09 -10.49 -2.78
C TRP A 62 20.05 -10.81 -1.70
N PHE A 63 18.77 -10.89 -2.06
CA PHE A 63 17.69 -11.25 -1.14
C PHE A 63 17.88 -12.66 -0.57
N MET A 64 18.30 -13.63 -1.38
CA MET A 64 18.65 -14.97 -0.89
C MET A 64 19.85 -14.95 0.07
N ILE A 65 20.89 -14.16 -0.21
CA ILE A 65 22.06 -14.04 0.67
C ILE A 65 21.69 -13.37 2.00
N THR A 66 20.87 -12.32 1.98
CA THR A 66 20.46 -11.60 3.20
C THR A 66 19.40 -12.33 4.02
N THR A 67 18.63 -13.25 3.43
CA THR A 67 17.61 -14.03 4.15
C THR A 67 18.12 -15.36 4.69
N VAL A 68 19.19 -15.94 4.13
CA VAL A 68 19.74 -17.24 4.56
C VAL A 68 20.97 -17.10 5.47
N GLY A 69 21.53 -15.89 5.62
CA GLY A 69 22.67 -15.61 6.48
C GLY A 69 22.33 -15.41 7.97
N GLY A 70 21.77 -16.41 8.65
CA GLY A 70 21.53 -16.30 10.10
C GLY A 70 20.71 -17.41 10.73
N GLY A 71 21.16 -18.66 10.64
CA GLY A 71 20.59 -19.75 11.46
C GLY A 71 20.76 -21.12 10.82
N ALA A 72 21.33 -22.04 11.58
CA ALA A 72 21.56 -23.43 11.22
C ALA A 72 20.32 -24.13 10.62
N PRO A 73 20.48 -25.10 9.71
CA PRO A 73 19.35 -25.84 9.16
C PRO A 73 18.70 -26.67 10.28
N PRO A 74 17.39 -26.52 10.55
CA PRO A 74 16.72 -27.47 11.41
C PRO A 74 16.61 -28.78 10.63
N HIS A 75 17.23 -29.81 11.20
CA HIS A 75 17.02 -31.19 10.83
C HIS A 75 15.52 -31.48 10.74
N ILE A 76 15.09 -31.96 9.57
CA ILE A 76 13.77 -32.56 9.40
C ILE A 76 13.76 -33.86 10.23
N LEU A 77 12.63 -34.12 10.88
CA LEU A 77 12.25 -35.33 11.63
C LEU A 77 12.64 -35.34 13.11
N SER A 78 11.87 -34.63 13.93
CA SER A 78 11.38 -35.22 15.16
C SER A 78 10.05 -34.60 15.55
N ALA A 79 9.02 -35.43 15.63
CA ALA A 79 7.76 -35.13 16.28
C ALA A 79 8.02 -34.93 17.77
N ALA A 80 8.45 -33.73 18.15
CA ALA A 80 8.41 -33.26 19.52
C ALA A 80 7.12 -32.47 19.71
N ALA A 81 6.41 -32.81 20.78
CA ALA A 81 5.14 -32.22 21.19
C ALA A 81 5.11 -30.69 21.03
N GLY A 82 3.96 -30.17 20.61
CA GLY A 82 3.78 -28.77 20.25
C GLY A 82 4.32 -27.80 21.28
N ASP A 83 5.43 -27.16 20.93
CA ASP A 83 5.73 -25.84 21.47
C ASP A 83 4.68 -24.90 20.87
N ALA A 84 3.77 -24.44 21.73
CA ALA A 84 2.88 -23.34 21.42
C ALA A 84 3.76 -22.20 20.89
N ALA A 85 3.49 -21.75 19.66
CA ALA A 85 4.16 -20.57 19.11
C ALA A 85 4.08 -19.45 20.17
N PRO A 86 5.19 -18.75 20.46
CA PRO A 86 5.22 -17.77 21.53
C PRO A 86 4.08 -16.77 21.32
N ALA A 87 3.22 -16.65 22.34
CA ALA A 87 2.12 -15.70 22.31
C ALA A 87 2.73 -14.31 22.29
N LEU A 88 2.62 -13.61 21.16
CA LEU A 88 3.05 -12.22 21.06
C LEU A 88 2.12 -11.36 21.91
N HIS A 89 2.67 -10.44 22.68
CA HIS A 89 1.94 -9.51 23.52
C HIS A 89 2.04 -8.09 22.96
N THR A 90 1.02 -7.27 23.20
CA THR A 90 1.01 -5.84 22.87
C THR A 90 0.35 -5.07 24.01
N ILE A 91 0.76 -3.83 24.21
CA ILE A 91 0.11 -2.95 25.19
C ILE A 91 -1.02 -2.23 24.46
N VAL A 92 -2.25 -2.44 24.92
CA VAL A 92 -3.44 -1.72 24.48
C VAL A 92 -3.56 -0.45 25.29
N LEU A 93 -3.52 0.70 24.63
CA LEU A 93 -3.58 2.03 25.24
C LEU A 93 -5.02 2.52 25.40
N GLN A 94 -5.85 2.35 24.37
CA GLN A 94 -7.23 2.83 24.34
C GLN A 94 -8.06 2.07 23.32
N ASP A 95 -9.29 1.70 23.71
CA ASP A 95 -10.28 1.10 22.82
C ASP A 95 -11.24 2.18 22.30
N PHE A 96 -11.59 2.12 21.02
CA PHE A 96 -12.44 3.11 20.35
C PHE A 96 -13.28 2.48 19.23
N GLU A 97 -14.25 3.22 18.72
CA GLU A 97 -15.08 2.81 17.60
C GLU A 97 -14.32 2.92 16.27
N LYS A 98 -14.59 2.01 15.34
CA LYS A 98 -13.89 1.96 14.04
C LYS A 98 -13.96 3.27 13.24
N ALA A 99 -15.03 4.04 13.39
CA ALA A 99 -15.19 5.36 12.77
C ALA A 99 -14.09 6.37 13.17
N ARG A 100 -13.45 6.17 14.34
CA ARG A 100 -12.40 7.05 14.85
C ARG A 100 -10.98 6.55 14.57
N ALA A 101 -10.83 5.46 13.82
CA ALA A 101 -9.53 4.83 13.59
C ALA A 101 -8.52 5.79 12.94
N ASP A 102 -8.96 6.57 11.94
CA ASP A 102 -8.09 7.53 11.27
C ASP A 102 -7.60 8.65 12.18
N ASP A 103 -8.43 9.11 13.10
CA ASP A 103 -8.06 10.13 14.09
C ASP A 103 -7.01 9.60 15.06
N TRP A 104 -7.20 8.39 15.55
CA TRP A 104 -6.21 7.72 16.40
C TRP A 104 -4.92 7.39 15.67
N LEU A 105 -4.99 7.11 14.37
CA LEU A 105 -3.81 6.88 13.54
C LEU A 105 -2.98 8.17 13.35
N LYS A 106 -3.65 9.33 13.23
CA LYS A 106 -2.97 10.64 13.25
C LYS A 106 -2.32 10.91 14.60
N VAL A 107 -3.01 10.61 15.70
CA VAL A 107 -2.46 10.74 17.06
C VAL A 107 -1.25 9.83 17.25
N ALA A 108 -1.33 8.58 16.81
CA ALA A 108 -0.22 7.61 16.84
C ALA A 108 1.03 8.10 16.10
N ARG A 109 0.83 8.87 15.02
CA ARG A 109 1.92 9.47 14.23
C ARG A 109 2.40 10.81 14.76
N SER A 110 1.79 11.33 15.83
CA SER A 110 2.26 12.58 16.45
C SER A 110 3.62 12.36 17.11
N GLY A 111 4.50 13.36 17.02
CA GLY A 111 5.85 13.27 17.61
C GLY A 111 5.83 13.03 19.12
N GLN A 112 4.83 13.56 19.82
CA GLN A 112 4.64 13.32 21.26
C GLN A 112 4.37 11.84 21.57
N MET A 113 3.45 11.21 20.83
CA MET A 113 3.14 9.79 21.01
C MET A 113 4.31 8.90 20.59
N GLN A 114 5.02 9.23 19.51
CA GLN A 114 6.20 8.50 19.08
C GLN A 114 7.35 8.59 20.10
N SER A 115 7.54 9.76 20.71
CA SER A 115 8.51 9.95 21.79
C SER A 115 8.13 9.13 23.03
N LEU A 116 6.84 9.11 23.41
CA LEU A 116 6.35 8.34 24.55
C LEU A 116 6.47 6.84 24.32
N ALA A 117 6.29 6.40 23.07
CA ALA A 117 6.47 5.01 22.68
C ALA A 117 7.93 4.54 22.68
N GLY A 118 8.92 5.43 22.89
CA GLY A 118 10.33 5.04 23.08
C GLY A 118 10.92 4.26 21.90
N GLY A 119 10.46 4.52 20.67
CA GLY A 119 10.88 3.80 19.46
C GLY A 119 10.08 2.52 19.15
N HIS A 120 9.10 2.16 19.99
CA HIS A 120 8.16 1.08 19.68
C HIS A 120 7.10 1.51 18.66
N GLU A 121 6.70 0.58 17.79
CA GLU A 121 5.67 0.83 16.78
C GLU A 121 4.30 1.04 17.45
N LEU A 122 3.67 2.18 17.16
CA LEU A 122 2.27 2.46 17.46
C LEU A 122 1.40 2.05 16.28
N ARG A 123 0.35 1.26 16.55
CA ARG A 123 -0.57 0.79 15.51
C ARG A 123 -2.00 0.71 16.00
N VAL A 124 -2.93 0.70 15.06
CA VAL A 124 -4.34 0.41 15.33
C VAL A 124 -4.59 -1.07 15.00
N MET A 125 -5.26 -1.77 15.91
CA MET A 125 -5.61 -3.17 15.77
C MET A 125 -7.13 -3.34 15.90
N ASP A 126 -7.73 -4.14 15.02
CA ASP A 126 -9.14 -4.53 15.13
C ASP A 126 -9.28 -5.57 16.24
N LEU A 127 -10.22 -5.34 17.16
CA LEU A 127 -10.60 -6.27 18.23
C LEU A 127 -11.76 -7.15 17.76
N SER A 128 -11.85 -8.37 18.30
CA SER A 128 -12.94 -9.31 18.02
C SER A 128 -14.33 -8.78 18.39
N THR A 129 -14.39 -7.75 19.23
CA THR A 129 -15.62 -7.05 19.64
C THR A 129 -16.17 -6.11 18.56
N GLY A 130 -15.49 -5.96 17.41
CA GLY A 130 -15.85 -5.00 16.35
C GLY A 130 -15.37 -3.57 16.64
N ARG A 131 -14.62 -3.38 17.73
CA ARG A 131 -13.94 -2.12 18.08
C ARG A 131 -12.50 -2.13 17.58
N CYS A 132 -11.84 -0.98 17.62
CA CYS A 132 -10.42 -0.86 17.34
C CYS A 132 -9.69 -0.45 18.61
N ALA A 133 -8.40 -0.79 18.69
CA ALA A 133 -7.52 -0.45 19.80
C ALA A 133 -6.25 0.22 19.29
N LEU A 134 -5.82 1.30 19.96
CA LEU A 134 -4.49 1.84 19.78
C LEU A 134 -3.53 1.01 20.63
N CYS A 135 -2.54 0.41 19.98
CA CYS A 135 -1.60 -0.50 20.60
C CYS A 135 -0.16 -0.01 20.41
N VAL A 136 0.72 -0.34 21.34
CA VAL A 136 2.16 -0.07 21.27
C VAL A 136 2.97 -1.35 21.42
N GLY A 137 3.95 -1.51 20.53
CA GLY A 137 4.96 -2.57 20.57
C GLY A 137 4.44 -3.98 20.26
N ARG A 138 5.37 -4.90 20.03
CA ARG A 138 5.17 -6.36 20.07
C ARG A 138 6.23 -6.91 20.99
N PHE A 139 5.83 -7.73 21.94
CA PHE A 139 6.69 -8.28 22.96
C PHE A 139 6.54 -9.79 22.96
N ASP A 140 7.65 -10.51 22.85
CA ASP A 140 7.65 -11.96 22.99
C ASP A 140 7.51 -12.36 24.46
N ASP A 141 8.10 -11.56 25.36
CA ASP A 141 8.04 -11.76 26.80
C ASP A 141 7.30 -10.59 27.49
N PRO A 142 6.16 -10.87 28.18
CA PRO A 142 5.39 -9.85 28.89
C PRO A 142 6.08 -9.30 30.15
N THR A 143 7.12 -9.96 30.65
CA THR A 143 7.83 -9.61 31.90
C THR A 143 9.02 -8.69 31.68
N GLU A 144 9.30 -8.31 30.43
CA GLU A 144 10.43 -7.46 30.11
C GLU A 144 10.31 -6.08 30.79
N PRO A 145 11.42 -5.52 31.31
CA PRO A 145 11.40 -4.23 32.02
C PRO A 145 10.83 -3.08 31.17
N ARG A 146 11.03 -3.16 29.84
CA ARG A 146 10.52 -2.17 28.89
C ARG A 146 8.99 -2.15 28.81
N VAL A 147 8.32 -3.29 29.03
CA VAL A 147 6.85 -3.37 29.03
C VAL A 147 6.28 -2.61 30.23
N ALA A 148 6.86 -2.83 31.41
CA ALA A 148 6.49 -2.11 32.62
C ALA A 148 6.76 -0.61 32.50
N ALA A 149 7.95 -0.22 31.99
CA ALA A 149 8.30 1.19 31.79
C ALA A 149 7.36 1.90 30.80
N LEU A 150 6.93 1.22 29.72
CA LEU A 150 5.95 1.77 28.78
C LEU A 150 4.58 1.91 29.44
N LEU A 151 4.10 0.88 30.15
CA LEU A 151 2.81 0.95 30.86
C LEU A 151 2.78 2.10 31.85
N GLU A 152 3.83 2.27 32.66
CA GLU A 152 3.96 3.38 33.60
C GLU A 152 4.03 4.73 32.88
N GLY A 153 4.81 4.83 31.80
CA GLY A 153 4.94 6.05 31.01
C GLY A 153 3.62 6.50 30.39
N PHE A 154 2.85 5.56 29.82
CA PHE A 154 1.53 5.84 29.27
C PHE A 154 0.49 6.13 30.36
N ALA A 155 0.51 5.42 31.50
CA ALA A 155 -0.41 5.69 32.61
C ALA A 155 -0.16 7.07 33.26
N ALA A 156 1.10 7.52 33.33
CA ALA A 156 1.48 8.82 33.85
C ALA A 156 1.21 9.98 32.87
N TYR A 157 0.94 9.67 31.60
CA TYR A 157 0.69 10.67 30.57
C TYR A 157 -0.62 11.43 30.85
N SER A 158 -0.52 12.75 31.05
CA SER A 158 -1.67 13.63 31.14
C SER A 158 -1.69 14.64 30.01
N LEU A 159 -2.88 14.88 29.47
CA LEU A 159 -3.13 15.99 28.59
C LEU A 159 -3.12 17.32 29.38
N PRO A 160 -2.95 18.47 28.71
CA PRO A 160 -2.94 19.79 29.37
C PRO A 160 -4.23 20.12 30.14
N ASN A 161 -5.34 19.46 29.79
CA ASN A 161 -6.62 19.57 30.49
C ASN A 161 -6.72 18.67 31.74
N GLY A 162 -5.63 18.01 32.15
CA GLY A 162 -5.57 17.09 33.29
C GLY A 162 -6.12 15.69 33.02
N SER A 163 -6.66 15.42 31.83
CA SER A 163 -7.19 14.08 31.51
C SER A 163 -6.06 13.07 31.26
N ARG A 164 -6.27 11.83 31.70
CA ARG A 164 -5.34 10.71 31.53
C ARG A 164 -5.93 9.68 30.56
N PRO A 165 -5.74 9.87 29.25
CA PRO A 165 -6.41 9.04 28.25
C PRO A 165 -5.95 7.57 28.27
N PHE A 166 -4.79 7.27 28.85
CA PHE A 166 -4.19 5.93 28.84
C PHE A 166 -4.04 5.32 30.23
N GLU A 167 -4.82 5.80 31.22
CA GLU A 167 -4.83 5.25 32.57
C GLU A 167 -5.20 3.75 32.60
N HIS A 168 -5.99 3.30 31.62
CA HIS A 168 -6.44 1.92 31.47
C HIS A 168 -5.56 1.12 30.50
N ALA A 169 -4.32 1.55 30.27
CA ALA A 169 -3.37 0.83 29.44
C ALA A 169 -3.13 -0.56 30.03
N ARG A 170 -3.21 -1.60 29.19
CA ARG A 170 -3.12 -2.99 29.63
C ARG A 170 -2.36 -3.84 28.64
N LEU A 171 -1.69 -4.88 29.14
CA LEU A 171 -1.07 -5.88 28.29
C LEU A 171 -2.13 -6.86 27.77
N MET A 172 -2.04 -7.20 26.48
CA MET A 172 -2.97 -8.13 25.85
C MET A 172 -2.21 -9.10 24.92
N PRO A 173 -2.54 -10.40 24.94
CA PRO A 173 -2.02 -11.34 23.96
C PRO A 173 -2.61 -11.06 22.57
N ILE A 174 -1.78 -11.20 21.53
CA ILE A 174 -2.15 -11.08 20.13
C ILE A 174 -2.41 -12.49 19.60
N ALA A 175 -3.66 -12.79 19.27
CA ALA A 175 -3.99 -14.00 18.53
C ALA A 175 -3.51 -13.85 17.07
N ARG A 176 -2.79 -14.85 16.56
CA ARG A 176 -2.47 -14.96 15.12
C ARG A 176 -3.66 -15.44 14.32
#